data_AF-A0A8C7XGA4-F1
#
_entry.id   AF-A0A8C7XGA4-F1
#
_cell.length_a   1.000
_cell.length_b   1.000
_cell.length_c   1.000
_cell.angle_alpha   90.00
_cell.angle_beta   90.00
_cell.angle_gamma   90.00
#
_symmetry.space_group_name_H-M   'P 1'
#
loop_
_entity.id
_entity.type
_entity.pdbx_description
1 polymer ?
#
loop_
_entity_poly.entity_id
_entity_poly.type
_entity_poly.pdbx_seq_one_letter_code
_entity_poly.pdbx_strand_id
1 'polypeptide(L)' 'KCHCFTLNWNDLKFRLSYYPHRLDNFRELLKEAFSGKMEHSVYGDFQTYVPGRSQPPCYFIHVCKKAA' A
#
# COMPACT_ATOMS: atom_id res chain seq x y z
N LYS A 1 -7.89 4.28 12.33
CA LYS A 1 -8.92 5.31 12.03
C LYS A 1 -8.96 5.46 10.52
N CYS A 2 -10.11 5.26 9.86
CA CYS A 2 -10.21 5.44 8.41
C CYS A 2 -10.07 6.93 8.07
N HIS A 3 -9.42 7.24 6.95
CA HIS A 3 -9.52 8.56 6.34
C HIS A 3 -10.68 8.61 5.36
N CYS A 4 -11.28 9.80 5.26
CA CYS A 4 -12.41 10.07 4.39
C CYS A 4 -12.07 11.30 3.54
N PHE A 5 -12.16 11.16 2.23
CA PHE A 5 -11.87 12.22 1.26
C PHE A 5 -13.12 12.53 0.46
N THR A 6 -13.38 13.81 0.29
CA THR A 6 -14.42 14.31 -0.62
C THR A 6 -13.75 14.79 -1.89
N LEU A 7 -14.12 14.20 -3.01
CA LEU A 7 -13.63 14.54 -4.34
C LEU A 7 -14.71 15.34 -5.07
N ASN A 8 -14.29 16.43 -5.72
CA ASN A 8 -15.16 17.30 -6.50
C ASN A 8 -14.83 17.12 -7.98
N TRP A 9 -15.85 16.89 -8.82
CA TRP A 9 -15.72 16.81 -10.27
C TRP A 9 -16.95 17.45 -10.92
N ASN A 10 -16.78 18.60 -11.60
CA ASN A 10 -17.84 19.34 -12.33
C ASN A 10 -19.22 19.27 -11.63
N ASP A 11 -19.34 19.98 -10.50
CA ASP A 11 -20.51 20.07 -9.61
C ASP A 11 -21.00 18.77 -8.95
N LEU A 12 -20.42 17.61 -9.28
CA LEU A 12 -20.64 16.35 -8.58
C LEU A 12 -19.63 16.17 -7.45
N LYS A 13 -20.12 15.77 -6.27
CA LYS A 13 -19.30 15.42 -5.11
C LYS A 13 -19.45 13.94 -4.80
N PHE A 14 -18.33 13.25 -4.63
CA PHE A 14 -18.33 11.88 -4.14
C PHE A 14 -17.33 11.71 -3.00
N ARG A 15 -17.59 10.75 -2.13
CA ARG A 15 -16.83 10.52 -0.90
C ARG A 15 -16.22 9.13 -0.93
N LEU A 16 -14.92 9.05 -0.71
CA LEU A 16 -14.20 7.78 -0.57
C LEU A 16 -13.62 7.68 0.84
N SER A 17 -13.70 6.48 1.41
CA SER A 17 -13.09 6.19 2.70
C SER A 17 -12.09 5.06 2.54
N TYR A 18 -10.90 5.23 3.09
CA TYR A 18 -9.87 4.19 3.10
C TYR A 18 -9.18 4.10 4.46
N TYR A 19 -8.72 2.91 4.82
CA TYR A 19 -7.86 2.75 5.97
C TYR A 19 -6.42 3.12 5.57
N PRO A 20 -5.78 4.10 6.23
CA PRO A 20 -4.46 4.59 5.85
C PRO A 20 -3.37 3.62 6.34
N HIS A 21 -3.21 2.49 5.64
CA HIS A 21 -2.17 1.52 5.95
C HIS A 21 -0.78 2.15 5.81
N ARG A 22 0.02 2.09 6.87
CA ARG A 22 1.47 2.36 6.80
C ARG A 22 2.18 1.14 6.22
N LEU A 23 3.29 1.38 5.52
CA LEU A 23 4.02 0.33 4.80
C LEU A 23 4.42 -0.85 5.70
N ASP A 24 5.03 -0.56 6.86
CA ASP A 24 5.48 -1.61 7.79
C ASP A 24 4.33 -2.42 8.37
N ASN A 25 3.25 -1.74 8.80
CA ASN A 25 2.08 -2.43 9.35
C ASN A 25 1.42 -3.34 8.30
N PHE A 26 1.30 -2.88 7.06
CA PHE A 26 0.73 -3.69 5.99
C PHE A 26 1.62 -4.88 5.62
N ARG A 27 2.94 -4.70 5.70
CA ARG A 27 3.90 -5.80 5.50
C ARG A 27 3.72 -6.91 6.52
N GLU A 28 3.57 -6.59 7.80
CA GLU A 28 3.35 -7.61 8.83
C GLU A 28 2.00 -8.31 8.67
N LEU A 29 0.93 -7.58 8.33
CA LEU A 29 -0.37 -8.19 7.98
C LEU A 29 -0.26 -9.20 6.83
N LEU A 30 0.51 -8.87 5.79
CA LEU A 30 0.74 -9.79 4.68
C LEU A 30 1.53 -11.02 5.14
N LYS A 31 2.62 -10.85 5.89
CA LYS A 31 3.38 -12.01 6.40
C LYS A 31 2.51 -12.93 7.25
N GLU A 32 1.68 -12.38 8.13
CA GLU A 32 0.74 -13.15 8.95
C GLU A 32 -0.26 -13.92 8.08
N ALA A 33 -0.82 -13.29 7.05
CA ALA A 33 -1.75 -13.93 6.11
C ALA A 33 -1.13 -15.13 5.36
N PHE A 34 0.18 -15.13 5.14
CA PHE A 34 0.93 -16.26 4.56
C PHE A 34 1.59 -17.15 5.63
N SER A 35 1.27 -16.98 6.91
CA SER A 35 1.90 -17.72 8.03
C SER A 35 3.44 -17.65 8.01
N GLY A 36 3.99 -16.53 7.54
CA GLY A 36 5.42 -16.30 7.34
C GLY A 36 6.05 -17.09 6.18
N LYS A 37 5.30 -17.95 5.48
CA LYS A 37 5.79 -18.82 4.41
C LYS A 37 5.69 -18.15 3.04
N MET A 38 6.46 -17.08 2.85
CA MET A 38 6.46 -16.34 1.61
C MET A 38 7.77 -15.58 1.33
N GLU A 39 8.06 -15.37 0.05
CA GLU A 39 9.01 -14.36 -0.41
C GLU A 39 8.24 -13.04 -0.64
N HIS A 40 8.75 -11.93 -0.10
CA HIS A 40 8.10 -10.62 -0.17
C HIS A 40 9.02 -9.57 -0.79
N SER A 41 8.50 -8.83 -1.78
CA SER A 41 9.17 -7.67 -2.37
C SER A 41 8.22 -6.48 -2.45
N VAL A 42 8.75 -5.27 -2.29
CA VAL A 42 7.98 -4.02 -2.34
C VAL A 42 8.55 -3.11 -3.43
N TYR A 43 7.66 -2.55 -4.23
CA TYR A 43 7.96 -1.58 -5.27
C TYR A 43 7.17 -0.29 -5.03
N GLY A 44 7.71 0.84 -5.51
CA GLY A 44 7.04 2.13 -5.51
C GLY A 44 6.78 2.55 -6.95
N ASP A 45 5.51 2.76 -7.33
CA ASP A 45 5.09 3.13 -8.68
C ASP A 45 5.79 2.30 -9.79
N PHE A 46 5.76 0.96 -9.63
CA PHE A 46 6.39 -0.02 -10.53
C PHE A 46 7.93 0.00 -10.59
N GLN A 47 8.61 0.74 -9.73
CA GLN A 47 10.08 0.77 -9.62
C GLN A 47 10.56 0.20 -8.29
N THR A 48 11.84 -0.22 -8.22
CA THR A 48 12.46 -0.67 -6.97
C THR A 48 12.33 0.41 -5.90
N TYR A 49 11.73 0.05 -4.78
CA TYR A 49 11.57 0.97 -3.66
C TYR A 49 12.83 0.98 -2.80
N VAL A 50 13.36 2.19 -2.55
CA VAL A 50 14.46 2.43 -1.60
C VAL A 50 13.97 3.47 -0.59
N PRO A 51 13.98 3.15 0.73
CA PRO A 51 13.62 4.10 1.76
C PRO A 51 14.48 5.38 1.70
N GLY A 52 13.85 6.54 1.95
CA GLY A 52 14.56 7.82 1.99
C GLY A 52 14.81 8.51 0.64
N ARG A 53 14.18 8.05 -0.46
CA ARG A 53 14.15 8.82 -1.71
C ARG A 53 13.49 10.18 -1.51
N SER A 54 13.96 11.17 -2.26
CA SER A 54 13.48 12.56 -2.20
C SER A 54 12.00 12.71 -2.58
N GLN A 55 11.50 11.85 -3.46
CA GLN A 55 10.08 11.79 -3.83
C GLN A 55 9.49 10.46 -3.37
N PRO A 56 8.48 10.47 -2.47
CA PRO A 56 7.76 9.27 -2.12
C PRO A 56 6.87 8.81 -3.28
N PRO A 57 6.70 7.49 -3.48
CA PRO A 57 5.80 6.98 -4.51
C PRO A 57 4.33 7.24 -4.15
N CYS A 58 3.47 7.31 -5.16
CA CYS A 58 2.03 7.40 -4.99
C CYS A 58 1.43 6.06 -4.52
N TYR A 59 1.98 4.94 -4.99
CA TYR A 59 1.53 3.60 -4.67
C TYR A 59 2.68 2.69 -4.25
N PHE A 60 2.42 1.88 -3.23
CA PHE A 60 3.27 0.74 -2.86
C PHE A 60 2.67 -0.55 -3.41
N ILE A 61 3.47 -1.30 -4.16
CA ILE A 61 3.08 -2.55 -4.79
C ILE A 61 3.79 -3.68 -4.04
N HIS A 62 3.01 -4.57 -3.41
CA HIS A 62 3.50 -5.73 -2.68
C HIS A 62 3.44 -6.96 -3.60
N VAL A 63 4.60 -7.53 -3.92
CA VAL A 63 4.71 -8.78 -4.68
C VAL A 63 5.01 -9.89 -3.68
N CYS A 64 4.08 -10.84 -3.60
CA CYS A 64 4.10 -11.95 -2.64
C CYS A 64 4.15 -13.27 -3.40
N LYS A 65 5.20 -14.07 -3.19
CA LYS A 65 5.28 -15.44 -3.70
C LYS A 65 5.17 -16.40 -2.54
N LYS A 66 4.12 -17.23 -2.56
CA LYS A 66 3.91 -18.27 -1.54
C LYS A 66 5.04 -19.29 -1.62
N ALA A 67 5.65 -19.62 -0.48
CA ALA A 67 6.61 -20.71 -0.40
C ALA A 67 5.87 -22.05 -0.53
N ALA A 68 6.46 -23.00 -1.26
CA ALA A 68 5.92 -24.34 -1.45
C ALA A 68 5.83 -25.12 -0.12
#